data_AF-A0AAV8ZMD8-F1
#
_entry.id   AF-A0AAV8ZMD8-F1
#
_cell.length_a   1.000
_cell.length_b   1.000
_cell.length_c   1.000
_cell.angle_alpha   90.00
_cell.angle_beta   90.00
_cell.angle_gamma   90.00
#
_symmetry.space_group_name_H-M   'P 1'
#
loop_
_entity.id
_entity.type
_entity.pdbx_description
1 polymer ?
#
loop_
_entity_poly.entity_id
_entity_poly.type
_entity_poly.pdbx_seq_one_letter_code
_entity_poly.pdbx_strand_id
1 'polypeptide(L)'
;MMTERLVKCPFNSLHVMTESSLQRHIIRCMVNYPGYVTCPYNALHRFRNKDLLCAHMLECNSKEKTHLFYELGDRKIEQTCFHIENARAFNLKDENWDET
;
A
#
# COMPACT_ATOMS: atom_id res chain seq x y z
N MET A 1 16.31 -12.36 19.21
CA MET A 1 14.86 -12.27 19.49
C MET A 1 14.37 -10.96 18.89
N MET A 2 13.59 -10.99 17.81
CA MET A 2 12.97 -9.77 17.27
C MET A 2 11.74 -9.47 18.13
N THR A 3 11.79 -8.42 18.94
CA THR A 3 10.64 -7.95 19.71
C THR A 3 9.57 -7.47 18.75
N GLU A 4 8.44 -8.17 18.69
CA GLU A 4 7.28 -7.76 17.90
C GLU A 4 6.70 -6.48 18.50
N ARG A 5 6.73 -5.40 17.71
CA ARG A 5 6.16 -4.12 18.13
C ARG A 5 4.64 -4.21 18.10
N LEU A 6 4.01 -3.93 19.23
CA LEU A 6 2.57 -3.78 19.33
C LEU A 6 2.17 -2.35 18.96
N VAL A 7 1.16 -2.23 18.11
CA VAL A 7 0.63 -0.97 17.58
C VAL A 7 -0.89 -0.94 17.74
N LYS A 8 -1.43 0.28 17.79
CA LYS A 8 -2.88 0.53 17.86
C LYS A 8 -3.44 0.77 16.47
N CYS A 9 -4.67 0.32 16.23
CA CYS A 9 -5.38 0.64 15.00
C CYS A 9 -5.70 2.15 14.91
N PRO A 10 -5.53 2.77 13.74
CA PRO A 10 -5.82 4.20 13.58
C PRO A 10 -7.32 4.54 13.61
N PHE A 11 -8.21 3.54 13.46
CA PHE A 11 -9.67 3.75 13.54
C PHE A 11 -10.20 3.59 14.96
N ASN A 12 -9.65 2.64 15.72
CA ASN A 12 -10.09 2.32 17.09
C ASN A 12 -8.91 1.93 17.97
N SER A 13 -8.66 2.75 18.99
CA SER A 13 -7.55 2.56 19.94
C SER A 13 -7.64 1.28 20.79
N LEU A 14 -8.80 0.63 20.86
CA LEU A 14 -9.00 -0.64 21.54
C LEU A 14 -8.43 -1.83 20.75
N HIS A 15 -8.25 -1.69 19.44
CA HIS A 15 -7.60 -2.71 18.63
C HIS A 15 -6.08 -2.58 18.75
N VAL A 16 -5.47 -3.54 19.45
CA VAL A 16 -4.01 -3.64 19.64
C VAL A 16 -3.53 -4.92 18.96
N MET A 17 -2.47 -4.84 18.17
CA MET A 17 -1.91 -5.97 17.44
C MET A 17 -0.46 -5.74 17.04
N THR A 18 0.19 -6.74 16.46
CA THR A 18 1.54 -6.59 15.93
C THR A 18 1.58 -5.68 14.71
N GLU A 19 2.69 -4.98 14.51
CA GLU A 19 2.91 -4.10 13.35
C GLU A 19 2.72 -4.85 12.02
N SER A 20 3.17 -6.11 11.94
CA SER A 20 2.98 -7.00 10.80
C SER A 20 1.51 -7.30 10.50
N SER A 21 0.65 -7.37 11.52
CA SER A 21 -0.78 -7.66 11.37
C SER A 21 -1.60 -6.42 10.98
N LEU A 22 -1.09 -5.22 11.25
CA LEU A 22 -1.82 -3.97 11.08
C LEU A 22 -2.27 -3.72 9.64
N GLN A 23 -1.42 -4.04 8.65
CA GLN A 23 -1.74 -3.88 7.22
C GLN A 23 -3.03 -4.59 6.82
N ARG A 24 -3.11 -5.89 7.13
CA ARG A 24 -4.30 -6.71 6.84
C ARG A 24 -5.51 -6.24 7.64
N HIS A 25 -5.31 -5.84 8.89
CA HIS A 25 -6.38 -5.36 9.75
C HIS A 25 -7.05 -4.09 9.20
N ILE A 26 -6.27 -3.10 8.76
CA ILE A 26 -6.80 -1.81 8.30
C ILE A 26 -7.78 -2.00 7.13
N ILE A 27 -7.47 -2.88 6.18
CA ILE A 27 -8.32 -3.15 5.00
C ILE A 27 -9.71 -3.65 5.43
N ARG A 28 -9.79 -4.50 6.46
CA ARG A 28 -11.07 -4.99 6.99
C ARG A 28 -11.75 -3.98 7.89
N CYS A 29 -10.96 -3.27 8.69
CA CYS A 29 -11.47 -2.33 9.68
C CYS A 29 -12.11 -1.11 9.01
N MET A 30 -11.51 -0.59 7.93
CA MET A 30 -11.98 0.61 7.23
C MET A 30 -13.43 0.53 6.74
N VAL A 31 -13.94 -0.68 6.47
CA VAL A 31 -15.35 -0.91 6.06
C VAL A 31 -16.32 -0.37 7.11
N ASN A 32 -15.95 -0.41 8.39
CA ASN A 32 -16.77 0.09 9.51
C ASN A 32 -16.58 1.58 9.78
N TYR A 33 -15.60 2.24 9.15
CA TYR A 33 -15.23 3.63 9.40
C TYR A 33 -15.14 4.41 8.08
N PRO A 34 -16.29 4.64 7.39
CA PRO A 34 -16.31 5.43 6.16
C PRO A 34 -15.90 6.89 6.44
N GLY A 35 -15.29 7.53 5.44
CA GLY A 35 -14.91 8.96 5.50
C GLY A 35 -13.52 9.24 6.07
N TYR A 36 -12.78 8.24 6.52
CA TYR A 36 -11.38 8.42 6.87
C TYR A 36 -10.52 8.66 5.63
N VAL A 37 -9.56 9.59 5.74
CA VAL A 37 -8.59 9.91 4.70
C VAL A 37 -7.25 9.22 4.97
N THR A 38 -6.52 8.91 3.90
CA THR A 38 -5.25 8.17 3.94
C THR A 38 -4.08 9.12 3.79
N CYS A 39 -3.00 8.90 4.54
CA CYS A 39 -1.74 9.62 4.32
C CYS A 39 -1.12 9.26 2.97
N PRO A 40 -0.64 10.25 2.18
CA PRO A 40 0.03 9.96 0.92
C PRO A 40 1.39 9.26 1.09
N TYR A 41 2.04 9.40 2.24
CA TYR A 41 3.37 8.81 2.51
C TYR A 41 3.31 7.40 3.12
N ASN A 42 2.22 7.06 3.80
CA ASN A 42 2.08 5.78 4.47
C ASN A 42 0.62 5.31 4.50
N ALA A 43 0.35 4.22 3.78
CA ALA A 43 -0.97 3.62 3.69
C ALA A 43 -1.48 2.99 5.00
N LEU A 44 -0.71 2.99 6.09
CA LEU A 44 -1.17 2.62 7.42
C LEU A 44 -1.73 3.81 8.22
N HIS A 45 -1.36 5.03 7.87
CA HIS A 45 -1.89 6.21 8.55
C HIS A 45 -3.27 6.56 7.99
N ARG A 46 -4.24 6.72 8.90
CA ARG A 46 -5.64 7.06 8.59
C ARG A 46 -6.09 8.18 9.53
N PHE A 47 -6.85 9.13 9.00
CA PHE A 47 -7.32 10.31 9.74
C PHE A 47 -8.80 10.54 9.51
N ARG A 48 -9.48 11.08 10.52
CA ARG A 48 -10.93 11.31 10.47
C ARG A 48 -11.34 12.41 9.50
N ASN A 49 -10.46 13.37 9.22
CA ASN A 49 -10.71 14.49 8.32
C ASN A 49 -9.40 15.00 7.68
N LYS A 50 -9.55 15.91 6.72
CA LYS A 50 -8.42 16.50 5.98
C LYS A 50 -7.58 17.44 6.84
N ASP A 51 -8.17 18.16 7.78
CA ASP A 51 -7.44 19.09 8.65
C ASP A 51 -6.37 18.37 9.49
N LEU A 52 -6.74 17.23 10.09
CA LEU A 52 -5.81 16.37 10.83
C LEU A 52 -4.74 15.77 9.92
N LEU A 53 -5.10 15.42 8.68
CA LEU A 53 -4.13 14.94 7.69
C LEU A 53 -3.12 16.04 7.32
N CYS A 54 -3.57 17.27 7.08
CA CYS A 54 -2.69 18.39 6.74
C CYS A 54 -1.70 18.68 7.86
N ALA A 55 -2.15 18.70 9.11
CA ALA A 55 -1.26 18.82 10.27
C ALA A 55 -0.24 17.66 10.32
N HIS A 56 -0.71 16.42 10.16
CA HIS A 56 0.15 15.24 10.12
C HIS A 56 1.22 15.30 9.03
N MET A 57 0.90 15.80 7.84
CA MET A 57 1.83 15.82 6.70
C MET A 57 3.09 16.66 6.97
N LEU A 58 3.01 17.70 7.81
CA LEU A 58 4.16 18.52 8.18
C LEU A 58 5.20 17.72 9.01
N GLU A 59 4.70 16.83 9.87
CA GLU A 59 5.49 16.07 10.85
C GLU A 59 5.61 14.58 10.51
N CYS A 60 5.15 14.15 9.33
CA CYS A 60 5.11 12.74 8.98
C CYS A 60 6.51 12.16 8.78
N ASN A 61 6.96 11.31 9.70
CA ASN A 61 8.24 10.58 9.58
C ASN A 61 8.34 9.65 8.36
N SER A 62 7.22 9.35 7.71
CA SER A 62 7.22 8.52 6.48
C SER A 62 7.52 9.33 5.22
N LYS A 63 7.51 10.67 5.28
CA LYS A 63 7.74 11.56 4.12
C LYS A 63 9.12 11.34 3.49
N GLU A 64 10.15 11.15 4.30
CA GLU A 64 11.54 11.00 3.82
C GLU A 64 11.75 9.69 3.04
N LYS A 65 10.95 8.65 3.32
CA LYS A 65 11.10 7.34 2.67
C LYS A 65 10.54 7.30 1.24
N THR A 66 9.75 8.30 0.84
CA THR A 66 9.08 8.33 -0.47
C THR A 66 9.92 9.00 -1.57
N HIS A 67 10.99 9.72 -1.22
CA HIS A 67 11.81 10.49 -2.16
C HIS A 67 12.88 9.68 -2.94
N LEU A 68 13.05 8.38 -2.64
CA LEU A 68 14.10 7.55 -3.24
C LEU A 68 13.90 7.20 -4.73
N PHE A 69 12.78 7.60 -5.35
CA PHE A 69 12.51 7.31 -6.77
C PHE A 69 12.86 8.45 -7.73
N TYR A 70 12.98 9.69 -7.25
CA TYR A 70 13.21 10.85 -8.13
C TYR A 70 14.69 11.23 -8.30
N GLU A 71 15.59 10.74 -7.45
CA GLU A 71 17.02 11.09 -7.46
C GLU A 71 17.92 10.01 -8.09
N LEU A 72 17.34 8.96 -8.69
CA LEU A 72 18.09 8.11 -9.63
C LEU A 72 18.17 8.83 -10.98
N GLY A 73 19.04 9.84 -11.04
CA GLY A 73 19.41 10.52 -12.28
C GLY A 73 19.82 9.51 -13.34
N ASP A 74 19.30 9.69 -14.55
CA ASP A 74 19.80 9.16 -15.84
C ASP A 74 20.43 7.75 -15.85
N ARG A 75 19.94 6.81 -15.05
CA ARG A 75 20.10 5.41 -15.42
C ARG A 75 19.13 5.18 -16.57
N LYS A 76 19.67 5.19 -17.79
CA LYS A 76 19.02 4.59 -18.96
C LYS A 76 18.50 3.23 -18.49
N ILE A 77 17.19 3.12 -18.31
CA ILE A 77 16.53 1.83 -18.20
C ILE A 77 16.75 1.21 -19.58
N GLU A 78 17.82 0.43 -19.74
CA GLU A 78 17.89 -0.49 -20.85
C GLU A 78 16.82 -1.56 -20.60
N GLN A 79 15.66 -1.32 -21.21
CA GLN A 79 14.50 -2.20 -21.38
C GLN A 79 13.84 -2.75 -20.10
N THR A 80 12.78 -2.07 -19.66
CA THR A 80 11.59 -2.77 -19.16
C THR A 80 10.67 -3.10 -20.33
N CYS A 81 10.02 -4.27 -20.24
CA CYS A 81 9.23 -5.01 -21.22
C CYS A 81 10.01 -5.57 -22.43
N PHE A 82 10.58 -6.76 -22.26
CA PHE A 82 10.55 -7.74 -23.34
C PHE A 82 9.09 -7.95 -23.73
N HIS A 83 8.65 -7.36 -24.84
CA HIS A 83 7.44 -7.84 -25.49
C HIS A 83 7.82 -9.17 -26.13
N ILE A 84 7.50 -10.27 -25.45
CA ILE A 84 7.55 -11.58 -26.08
C ILE A 84 6.42 -11.55 -27.11
N GLU A 85 6.76 -11.35 -28.37
CA GLU A 85 5.82 -11.55 -29.47
C GLU A 85 5.25 -12.96 -29.33
N ASN A 86 3.92 -13.07 -29.41
CA ASN A 86 3.16 -14.30 -29.17
C ASN A 86 3.06 -14.81 -27.73
N ALA A 87 3.34 -14.02 -26.68
CA ALA A 87 3.04 -14.42 -25.29
C ALA A 87 1.57 -14.83 -25.08
N ARG A 88 0.65 -14.13 -25.77
CA ARG A 88 -0.78 -14.46 -25.79
C ARG A 88 -1.07 -15.81 -26.47
N ALA A 89 -0.30 -16.20 -27.48
CA ALA A 89 -0.53 -17.43 -28.24
C ALA A 89 -0.11 -18.71 -27.48
N PHE A 90 0.73 -18.58 -26.45
CA PHE A 90 1.13 -19.73 -25.62
C PHE A 90 0.01 -20.20 -24.69
N ASN A 91 -0.80 -19.27 -24.16
CA ASN A 91 -1.87 -19.59 -23.20
C ASN A 91 -3.30 -19.62 -23.80
N LEU A 92 -3.48 -19.31 -25.09
CA LEU A 92 -4.82 -19.26 -25.69
C LEU A 92 -5.42 -20.63 -26.04
N LYS A 93 -4.67 -21.73 -25.88
CA LYS A 93 -5.12 -23.06 -26.33
C LYS A 93 -5.98 -23.80 -25.30
N ASP A 94 -5.96 -23.37 -24.04
CA ASP A 94 -6.58 -24.09 -22.91
C ASP A 94 -7.65 -23.26 -22.16
N GLU A 95 -8.01 -22.06 -22.65
CA GLU A 95 -9.05 -21.23 -22.04
C GLU A 95 -10.32 -21.19 -22.89
N ASN A 96 -10.84 -22.36 -23.27
CA ASN A 96 -12.26 -22.46 -23.62
C ASN A 96 -13.03 -22.98 -22.40
N TRP A 97 -13.27 -22.09 -21.43
CA TRP A 97 -14.02 -22.41 -20.21
C TRP A 97 -15.55 -22.42 -20.42
N ASP A 98 -16.03 -22.28 -21.67
CA ASP A 98 -17.44 -22.19 -22.05
C ASP A 98 -17.93 -23.38 -22.91
N GLU A 99 -17.42 -24.60 -22.68
CA GLU A 99 -18.04 -25.83 -23.25
C GLU A 99 -18.28 -26.90 -22.16
N THR A 100 -19.46 -26.84 -21.54
CA THR A 100 -20.20 -28.03 -21.05
C THR A 100 -21.67 -27.91 -21.39
#